data_AF-A0A7K4H164-F1
#
_entry.id   AF-A0A7K4H164-F1
#
_cell.length_a   1.000
_cell.length_b   1.000
_cell.length_c   1.000
_cell.angle_alpha   90.00
_cell.angle_beta   90.00
_cell.angle_gamma   90.00
#
_symmetry.space_group_name_H-M   'P 1'
#
loop_
_entity.id
_entity.type
_entity.pdbx_description
1 polymer ?
#
loop_
_entity_poly.entity_id
_entity_poly.type
_entity_poly.pdbx_seq_one_letter_code
_entity_poly.pdbx_strand_id
1 'polypeptide(L)'
;MPEYSFRCDKCDKPFLEFFHVQEYDTELKRTKCPYCKSKKIYRDFLEDNVTPNYIKGVHEATTLGELADKRSKKLGSRTVEGMRENFKTKKKNTLEDKLPEGMTMGGYENSAKLSKKEINKKRKSK
;
A
#
# COMPACT_ATOMS: atom_id res chain seq x y z
N MET A 1 -4.15 -20.65 -2.16
CA MET A 1 -3.48 -20.77 -3.46
C MET A 1 -3.97 -19.63 -4.33
N PRO A 2 -3.09 -18.77 -4.86
CA PRO A 2 -3.50 -17.66 -5.71
C PRO A 2 -4.28 -18.14 -6.94
N GLU A 3 -5.28 -17.35 -7.33
CA GLU A 3 -6.07 -17.51 -8.54
C GLU A 3 -5.53 -16.57 -9.62
N TYR A 4 -5.45 -17.09 -10.84
CA TYR A 4 -4.92 -16.37 -12.00
C TYR A 4 -5.89 -16.50 -13.17
N SER A 5 -6.26 -15.36 -13.75
CA SER A 5 -7.12 -15.26 -14.93
C SER A 5 -6.26 -15.29 -16.18
N PHE A 6 -6.58 -16.19 -17.10
CA PHE A 6 -5.91 -16.35 -18.38
C PHE A 6 -6.89 -16.23 -19.53
N ARG A 7 -6.40 -15.71 -20.65
CA ARG A 7 -7.15 -15.58 -21.89
C ARG A 7 -6.38 -16.23 -23.03
N CYS A 8 -7.08 -16.89 -23.94
CA CYS A 8 -6.46 -17.59 -25.06
C CYS A 8 -6.46 -16.73 -26.33
N ASP A 9 -5.31 -16.63 -27.01
CA ASP A 9 -5.17 -15.89 -28.27
C ASP A 9 -6.06 -16.42 -29.40
N LYS A 10 -6.38 -17.72 -29.40
CA LYS A 10 -7.08 -18.35 -30.52
C LYS A 10 -8.60 -18.26 -30.43
N CYS A 11 -9.15 -18.43 -29.23
CA CYS A 11 -10.60 -18.51 -29.04
C CYS A 11 -11.14 -17.39 -28.16
N ASP A 12 -10.27 -16.52 -27.63
CA ASP A 12 -10.60 -15.35 -26.82
C ASP A 12 -11.52 -15.64 -25.61
N LYS A 13 -11.47 -16.88 -25.13
CA LYS A 13 -12.23 -17.31 -23.96
C LYS A 13 -11.37 -17.17 -22.71
N PRO A 14 -11.88 -16.51 -21.65
CA PRO A 14 -11.20 -16.47 -20.37
C PRO A 14 -11.35 -17.81 -19.64
N PHE A 15 -10.39 -18.13 -18.79
CA PHE A 15 -10.42 -19.26 -17.88
C PHE A 15 -9.52 -18.99 -16.67
N LEU A 16 -9.77 -19.72 -15.58
CA LEU A 16 -9.10 -19.52 -14.29
C LEU A 16 -8.21 -20.72 -13.99
N GLU A 17 -7.04 -20.46 -13.45
CA GLU A 17 -6.10 -21.48 -13.00
C GLU A 17 -5.51 -21.12 -11.64
N PHE A 18 -5.18 -22.16 -10.87
CA PHE A 18 -4.68 -22.01 -9.51
C PHE A 18 -3.25 -22.54 -9.44
N PHE A 19 -2.30 -21.66 -9.13
CA PHE A 19 -0.89 -22.02 -9.01
C PHE A 19 -0.29 -21.51 -7.71
N HIS A 20 0.69 -22.24 -7.17
CA HIS A 20 1.60 -21.65 -6.20
C HIS A 20 2.50 -20.61 -6.89
N VAL A 21 2.80 -19.52 -6.19
CA VAL A 21 3.65 -18.44 -6.72
C VAL A 21 5.02 -18.95 -7.17
N GLN A 22 5.58 -19.93 -6.45
CA GLN A 22 6.88 -20.53 -6.76
C GLN A 22 6.87 -21.35 -8.06
N GLU A 23 5.70 -21.85 -8.48
CA GLU A 23 5.53 -22.74 -9.62
C GLU A 23 4.88 -22.04 -10.82
N TYR A 24 4.63 -20.74 -10.72
CA TYR A 24 3.92 -19.97 -11.74
C TYR A 24 4.56 -20.11 -13.13
N ASP A 25 5.88 -19.92 -13.22
CA ASP A 25 6.60 -19.98 -14.51
C ASP A 25 6.64 -21.39 -15.11
N THR A 26 6.66 -22.42 -14.27
CA THR A 26 6.68 -23.81 -14.70
C THR A 26 5.30 -24.29 -15.15
N GLU A 27 4.27 -23.94 -14.40
CA GLU A 27 2.90 -24.34 -14.71
C GLU A 27 2.36 -23.57 -15.91
N LEU A 28 2.65 -22.27 -16.05
CA LEU A 28 2.25 -21.45 -17.20
C LEU A 28 2.67 -22.06 -18.55
N LYS A 29 3.85 -22.69 -18.61
CA LYS A 29 4.35 -23.35 -19.83
C LYS A 29 3.61 -24.66 -20.15
N ARG A 30 3.01 -25.28 -19.15
CA ARG A 30 2.26 -26.55 -19.26
C ARG A 30 0.78 -26.29 -19.52
N THR A 31 0.24 -25.19 -19.01
CA THR A 31 -1.15 -24.79 -19.17
C THR A 31 -1.53 -24.66 -20.65
N LYS A 32 -2.74 -25.11 -20.95
CA LYS A 32 -3.35 -25.00 -22.28
C LYS A 32 -4.76 -24.47 -22.10
N CYS A 33 -5.24 -23.76 -23.10
CA CYS A 33 -6.63 -23.35 -23.13
C CYS A 33 -7.57 -24.57 -23.04
N PRO A 34 -8.54 -24.60 -22.11
CA PRO A 34 -9.46 -25.74 -21.97
C PRO A 34 -10.41 -25.91 -23.17
N TYR A 35 -10.66 -24.83 -23.92
CA TYR A 35 -11.60 -24.83 -25.05
C TYR A 35 -10.96 -25.26 -26.38
N CYS A 36 -9.77 -24.73 -26.70
CA CYS A 36 -9.13 -24.98 -28.00
C CYS A 36 -7.80 -25.73 -27.91
N LYS A 37 -7.36 -26.11 -26.70
CA LYS A 37 -6.10 -26.81 -26.40
C LYS A 37 -4.83 -26.09 -26.89
N SER A 38 -4.94 -24.80 -27.23
CA SER A 38 -3.79 -24.00 -27.62
C SER A 38 -2.90 -23.69 -26.43
N LYS A 39 -1.59 -23.64 -26.67
CA LYS A 39 -0.58 -23.14 -25.71
C LYS A 39 -0.41 -21.62 -25.77
N LYS A 40 -1.06 -20.95 -26.73
CA LYS A 40 -1.01 -19.49 -26.85
C LYS A 40 -2.04 -18.88 -25.91
N ILE A 41 -1.59 -18.62 -24.69
CA ILE A 41 -2.37 -18.03 -23.61
C ILE A 41 -1.57 -16.89 -22.99
N TYR A 42 -2.27 -15.87 -22.49
CA TYR A 42 -1.70 -14.76 -21.76
C TYR A 42 -2.53 -14.48 -20.51
N ARG A 43 -1.91 -13.86 -19.51
CA ARG A 43 -2.58 -13.50 -18.27
C ARG A 43 -3.45 -12.26 -18.48
N ASP A 44 -4.69 -12.32 -18.02
CA ASP A 44 -5.62 -11.20 -18.08
C ASP A 44 -5.56 -10.40 -16.77
N PHE A 45 -4.77 -9.32 -16.79
CA PHE A 45 -4.60 -8.44 -15.63
C PHE A 45 -5.85 -7.60 -15.31
N LEU A 46 -6.78 -7.46 -16.27
CA LEU A 46 -8.03 -6.72 -16.06
C LEU A 46 -8.98 -7.53 -15.19
N GLU A 47 -9.09 -8.84 -15.46
CA GLU A 47 -9.96 -9.75 -14.70
C GLU A 47 -9.40 -10.10 -13.32
N ASP A 48 -8.07 -10.16 -13.18
CA ASP A 48 -7.42 -10.43 -11.89
C ASP A 48 -7.68 -9.36 -10.81
N ASN A 49 -8.39 -8.28 -11.13
CA ASN A 49 -8.59 -7.11 -10.26
C ASN A 49 -7.27 -6.60 -9.66
N VAL A 50 -6.14 -6.92 -10.31
CA VAL A 50 -4.88 -6.16 -10.23
C VAL A 50 -5.11 -4.89 -11.03
N THR A 51 -6.16 -4.17 -10.66
CA THR A 51 -6.06 -2.74 -10.66
C THR A 51 -4.84 -2.46 -9.77
N PRO A 52 -3.75 -1.89 -10.31
CA PRO A 52 -2.94 -1.06 -9.44
C PRO A 52 -3.95 -0.16 -8.73
N ASN A 53 -3.74 0.18 -7.47
CA ASN A 53 -4.35 1.36 -6.88
C ASN A 53 -3.85 2.62 -7.65
N TYR A 54 -4.13 2.67 -8.95
CA TYR A 54 -3.93 3.69 -9.94
C TYR A 54 -5.09 4.63 -9.68
N ILE A 55 -5.03 5.29 -8.53
CA ILE A 55 -5.81 6.48 -8.30
C ILE A 55 -5.47 7.38 -9.50
N LYS A 56 -6.45 7.59 -10.40
CA LYS A 56 -6.30 8.44 -11.59
C LYS A 56 -5.61 9.75 -11.14
N GLY A 57 -4.35 9.94 -11.57
CA GLY A 57 -3.50 11.10 -11.22
C GLY A 57 -2.24 10.85 -10.37
N VAL A 58 -2.00 9.63 -9.87
CA VAL A 58 -0.77 9.28 -9.10
C VAL A 58 0.45 9.04 -9.99
N HIS A 59 0.26 8.75 -11.28
CA HIS A 59 1.37 8.38 -12.18
C HIS A 59 2.24 9.55 -12.63
N GLU A 60 1.79 10.76 -12.37
CA GLU A 60 2.58 11.98 -12.52
C GLU A 60 3.03 12.52 -11.15
N ALA A 61 2.94 11.73 -10.08
CA ALA A 61 3.52 12.05 -8.79
C ALA A 61 4.51 10.94 -8.44
N THR A 62 5.78 11.18 -8.78
CA THR A 62 6.90 10.29 -8.48
C THR A 62 7.18 10.27 -6.97
N THR A 63 6.78 11.33 -6.26
CA THR A 63 7.01 11.47 -4.81
C THR A 63 5.71 11.68 -4.02
N LEU A 64 5.74 11.30 -2.73
CA LEU A 64 4.65 11.54 -1.79
C LEU A 64 4.32 13.05 -1.64
N GLY A 65 5.30 13.93 -1.85
CA GLY A 65 5.11 15.39 -1.83
C GLY A 65 4.23 15.87 -2.98
N GLU A 66 4.51 15.42 -4.21
CA GLU A 66 3.71 15.77 -5.39
C GLU A 66 2.27 15.28 -5.28
N LEU A 67 2.05 14.13 -4.64
CA LEU A 67 0.71 13.62 -4.37
C LEU A 67 -0.04 14.51 -3.37
N ALA A 68 0.64 14.96 -2.31
CA ALA A 68 0.07 15.87 -1.31
C ALA A 68 -0.29 17.24 -1.94
N ASP A 69 0.55 17.75 -2.83
CA ASP A 69 0.31 19.00 -3.54
C ASP A 69 -0.88 18.90 -4.50
N LYS A 70 -1.01 17.79 -5.24
CA LYS A 70 -2.18 17.56 -6.11
C LYS A 70 -3.48 17.48 -5.31
N ARG A 71 -3.46 16.82 -4.15
CA ARG A 71 -4.64 16.76 -3.27
C ARG A 71 -4.98 18.14 -2.70
N SER A 72 -3.97 18.90 -2.28
CA SER A 72 -4.16 20.27 -1.77
C SER A 72 -4.75 21.20 -2.85
N LYS A 73 -4.31 21.06 -4.11
CA LYS A 73 -4.88 21.81 -5.24
C LYS A 73 -6.35 21.47 -5.52
N LYS A 74 -6.74 20.19 -5.38
CA LYS A 74 -8.14 19.74 -5.57
C LYS A 74 -9.09 20.24 -4.47
N LEU A 75 -8.61 20.38 -3.24
CA LEU A 75 -9.41 20.78 -2.08
C LEU A 75 -9.69 22.30 -2.04
N GLY A 76 -8.88 23.11 -2.74
CA GLY A 76 -8.98 24.57 -2.76
C GLY A 76 -8.28 25.25 -1.58
N SER A 77 -7.78 26.48 -1.78
CA SER A 77 -6.90 27.15 -0.80
C SER A 77 -7.56 27.38 0.56
N ARG A 78 -8.84 27.78 0.58
CA ARG A 78 -9.57 28.10 1.82
C ARG A 78 -9.74 26.91 2.76
N THR A 79 -10.00 25.72 2.22
CA THR A 79 -10.17 24.51 3.05
C THR A 79 -8.83 24.04 3.61
N VAL A 80 -7.76 24.15 2.82
CA VAL A 80 -6.39 23.79 3.21
C VAL A 80 -5.87 24.73 4.31
N GLU A 81 -6.14 26.03 4.21
CA GLU A 81 -5.79 27.02 5.24
C GLU A 81 -6.54 26.74 6.56
N GLY A 82 -7.85 26.51 6.49
CA GLY A 82 -8.64 26.12 7.67
C GLY A 82 -8.14 24.84 8.33
N MET A 83 -7.74 23.83 7.54
CA MET A 83 -7.10 22.62 8.09
C MET A 83 -5.75 22.95 8.75
N ARG A 84 -4.89 23.77 8.12
CA ARG A 84 -3.60 24.18 8.69
C ARG A 84 -3.75 24.94 10.00
N GLU A 85 -4.72 25.84 10.08
CA GLU A 85 -5.03 26.57 11.31
C GLU A 85 -5.54 25.64 12.40
N ASN A 86 -6.44 24.71 12.07
CA ASN A 86 -6.92 23.69 13.01
C ASN A 86 -5.79 22.78 13.53
N PHE A 87 -4.74 22.51 12.75
CA PHE A 87 -3.57 21.78 13.23
C PHE A 87 -2.66 22.60 14.15
N LYS A 88 -2.61 23.93 13.98
CA LYS A 88 -1.84 24.82 14.86
C LYS A 88 -2.57 25.12 16.17
N THR A 89 -3.91 25.25 16.11
CA THR A 89 -4.75 25.62 17.26
C THR A 89 -5.12 24.43 18.12
N LYS A 90 -5.12 23.20 17.57
CA LYS A 90 -5.14 21.98 18.39
C LYS A 90 -3.85 21.94 19.22
N LYS A 91 -3.96 22.30 20.50
CA LYS A 91 -2.93 22.04 21.50
C LYS A 91 -2.54 20.56 21.35
N LYS A 92 -1.24 20.27 21.20
CA LYS A 92 -0.72 18.90 21.26
C LYS A 92 -1.44 18.21 22.41
N ASN A 93 -2.21 17.18 22.10
CA ASN A 93 -2.98 16.44 23.08
C ASN A 93 -2.10 16.23 24.31
N THR A 94 -2.45 16.90 25.41
CA THR A 94 -2.04 16.45 26.73
C THR A 94 -2.42 14.97 26.81
N LEU A 95 -1.58 14.17 27.46
CA LEU A 95 -1.54 12.71 27.48
C LEU A 95 -2.87 11.98 27.88
N GLU A 96 -3.96 12.72 28.02
CA GLU A 96 -5.24 12.32 28.59
C GLU A 96 -6.36 12.11 27.56
N ASP A 97 -6.10 12.35 26.26
CA ASP A 97 -6.99 11.87 25.20
C ASP A 97 -6.90 10.34 25.16
N LYS A 98 -7.71 9.72 26.01
CA LYS A 98 -7.88 8.27 26.11
C LYS A 98 -8.12 7.72 24.72
N LEU A 99 -7.34 6.71 24.35
CA LEU A 99 -7.64 5.94 23.16
C LEU A 99 -9.11 5.47 23.24
N PRO A 100 -9.84 5.44 22.11
CA PRO A 100 -11.21 4.95 22.09
C PRO A 100 -11.29 3.56 22.76
N GLU A 101 -12.38 3.32 23.49
CA GLU A 101 -12.60 2.07 24.23
C GLU A 101 -12.36 0.86 23.32
N GLY A 102 -11.38 0.02 23.70
CA GLY A 102 -10.98 -1.17 22.94
C GLY A 102 -9.65 -1.06 22.18
N MET A 103 -9.00 0.10 22.14
CA MET A 103 -7.63 0.24 21.61
C MET A 103 -6.60 0.37 22.73
N THR A 104 -5.75 -0.64 22.88
CA THR A 104 -4.54 -0.54 23.70
C THR A 104 -3.41 0.06 22.87
N MET A 105 -2.67 1.00 23.45
CA MET A 105 -1.35 1.36 22.92
C MET A 105 -0.50 0.10 22.99
N GLY A 106 -0.17 -0.49 21.85
CA GLY A 106 0.72 -1.66 21.79
C GLY A 106 1.96 -1.38 22.62
N GLY A 107 2.20 -2.23 23.62
CA GLY A 107 3.13 -1.98 24.72
C GLY A 107 4.50 -1.48 24.28
N TYR A 108 4.85 -0.27 24.68
CA TYR A 108 6.22 0.22 24.70
C TYR A 108 6.69 0.24 26.16
N GLU A 109 6.77 -0.94 26.78
CA GLU A 109 7.27 -1.07 28.16
C GLU A 109 8.79 -0.84 28.28
N ASN A 110 9.49 -0.53 27.19
CA ASN A 110 10.95 -0.35 27.21
C ASN A 110 11.48 0.89 26.48
N SER A 111 10.74 2.01 26.41
CA SER A 111 11.40 3.31 26.21
C SER A 111 11.80 3.89 27.56
N ALA A 112 12.83 3.27 28.16
CA ALA A 112 13.53 3.82 29.31
C ALA A 112 13.89 5.28 29.01
N LYS A 113 13.41 6.19 29.86
CA LYS A 113 13.79 7.60 29.88
C LYS A 113 15.29 7.69 30.15
N LEU A 114 16.11 7.57 29.11
CA LEU A 114 17.55 7.80 29.22
C LEU A 114 17.75 9.23 29.70
N SER A 115 18.35 9.37 30.88
CA SER A 115 18.68 10.67 31.42
C SER A 115 19.75 11.32 30.53
N LYS A 116 19.76 12.66 30.42
CA LYS A 116 20.76 13.40 29.61
C LYS A 116 22.22 13.02 29.96
N LYS A 117 22.46 12.52 31.17
CA LYS A 117 23.78 12.04 31.64
C LYS A 117 24.20 10.72 30.97
N GLU A 118 23.28 9.80 30.70
CA GLU A 118 23.57 8.52 30.05
C GLU A 118 23.86 8.66 28.55
N ILE A 119 23.18 9.63 27.90
CA ILE A 119 23.39 9.95 26.48
C ILE A 119 24.81 10.51 26.24
N ASN A 120 25.30 11.37 27.15
CA ASN A 120 26.65 11.94 27.03
C ASN A 120 27.77 10.93 27.33
N LYS A 121 27.52 9.92 28.18
CA LYS A 121 28.51 8.87 28.46
C LYS A 121 28.73 7.95 27.27
N LYS A 122 27.66 7.61 26.52
CA LYS A 122 27.74 6.81 25.28
C LYS A 122 28.44 7.51 24.12
N ARG A 123 28.45 8.86 24.09
CA ARG A 123 29.12 9.63 23.02
C ARG A 123 30.63 9.77 23.22
N LYS A 124 31.14 9.58 24.44
CA LYS A 124 32.58 9.69 24.76
C LYS A 124 33.35 8.36 24.70
N SER A 125 32.66 7.25 24.43
CA SER A 125 33.27 5.91 24.35
C SER A 125 33.39 5.38 22.92
N LYS A 126 33.46 6.26 21.93
CA LYS A 126 33.76 5.94 20.53
C LYS A 126 35.01 6.69 20.11
#